data_AF-A0A7S1RR16-F1
#
_entry.id   AF-A0A7S1RR16-F1
#
_cell.length_a   1.000
_cell.length_b   1.000
_cell.length_c   1.000
_cell.angle_alpha   90.00
_cell.angle_beta   90.00
_cell.angle_gamma   90.00
#
_symmetry.space_group_name_H-M   'P 1'
#
loop_
_entity.id
_entity.type
_entity.pdbx_description
1 polymer ?
#
loop_
_entity_poly.entity_id
_entity_poly.type
_entity_poly.pdbx_seq_one_letter_code
_entity_poly.pdbx_strand_id
1 'polypeptide(L)'
;GSGTPMGRSMKPGSPSTSFGSNASSFVSDATASGTATASFSSCGSWDAGPGGNDELKTTVMMRNLPNDYTREMLFKLLDQEGFNGCYDLVYLPIDYHSKVGFGYAFINLVSHDEAERFRAHFTDFSNWEVVSQKVCEVCWSSVLQGVQAHVDRYRNSPVMHEAVRDEFKPVLFENGKRVPFPGPTKSIRAPRARRRDSK
;
A
#
# COMPACT_ATOMS: atom_id res chain seq x y z
N GLY A 1 68.99 -3.58 -19.39
CA GLY A 1 68.13 -4.63 -18.84
C GLY A 1 67.86 -4.33 -17.38
N SER A 2 66.58 -4.31 -17.01
CA SER A 2 66.00 -4.35 -15.65
C SER A 2 64.66 -3.60 -15.73
N GLY A 3 63.48 -4.21 -15.84
CA GLY A 3 63.01 -5.45 -15.25
C GLY A 3 62.07 -5.12 -14.10
N THR A 4 60.87 -4.63 -14.42
CA THR A 4 59.77 -4.41 -13.47
C THR A 4 59.16 -5.77 -13.06
N PRO A 5 58.91 -6.04 -11.77
CA PRO A 5 58.02 -7.12 -11.38
C PRO A 5 56.66 -6.58 -10.90
N MET A 6 55.60 -7.13 -11.50
CA MET A 6 54.27 -7.21 -10.89
C MET A 6 54.26 -8.33 -9.83
N GLY A 7 53.64 -8.07 -8.67
CA GLY A 7 53.48 -9.04 -7.59
C GLY A 7 52.21 -8.78 -6.77
N ARG A 8 51.26 -9.69 -6.98
CA ARG A 8 49.87 -9.84 -6.50
C ARG A 8 49.63 -9.82 -4.97
N SER A 9 48.38 -9.45 -4.61
CA SER A 9 47.53 -10.04 -3.55
C SER A 9 47.56 -9.45 -2.13
N MET A 10 46.44 -8.88 -1.67
CA MET A 10 45.50 -9.46 -0.66
C MET A 10 44.47 -8.42 -0.19
N LYS A 11 43.21 -8.88 -0.02
CA LYS A 11 42.04 -8.12 0.47
C LYS A 11 41.99 -8.10 2.00
N PRO A 12 41.37 -7.07 2.60
CA PRO A 12 40.44 -7.24 3.74
C PRO A 12 39.04 -6.76 3.31
N GLY A 13 37.92 -7.42 3.60
CA GLY A 13 37.49 -8.02 4.85
C GLY A 13 36.21 -7.28 5.27
N SER A 14 35.07 -7.66 4.69
CA SER A 14 33.75 -7.08 4.99
C SER A 14 33.20 -7.58 6.33
N PRO A 15 32.57 -6.75 7.17
CA PRO A 15 31.73 -7.24 8.25
C PRO A 15 30.30 -7.50 7.71
N SER A 16 29.94 -8.78 7.69
CA SER A 16 28.57 -9.28 7.54
C SER A 16 27.91 -9.28 8.92
N THR A 17 26.79 -8.57 9.08
CA THR A 17 25.88 -8.74 10.21
C THR A 17 24.51 -9.13 9.69
N SER A 18 24.27 -10.44 9.56
CA SER A 18 22.95 -11.01 9.35
C SER A 18 22.43 -11.58 10.68
N PHE A 19 21.51 -10.86 11.31
CA PHE A 19 20.66 -11.38 12.36
C PHE A 19 19.65 -12.36 11.72
N GLY A 20 19.85 -13.66 11.96
CA GLY A 20 18.89 -14.69 11.61
C GLY A 20 18.17 -15.16 12.86
N SER A 21 16.97 -14.65 13.09
CA SER A 21 16.04 -15.20 14.08
C SER A 21 15.13 -16.20 13.37
N ASN A 22 15.44 -17.48 13.56
CA ASN A 22 14.64 -18.60 13.14
C ASN A 22 13.67 -18.93 14.28
N ALA A 23 12.37 -18.74 14.07
CA ALA A 23 11.33 -19.22 14.98
C ALA A 23 10.34 -20.04 14.16
N SER A 24 10.59 -21.35 14.15
CA SER A 24 9.72 -22.38 13.59
C SER A 24 8.45 -22.50 14.42
N SER A 25 7.31 -22.45 13.74
CA SER A 25 5.96 -22.60 14.28
C SER A 25 5.74 -23.99 14.91
N PHE A 26 5.17 -23.98 16.10
CA PHE A 26 4.72 -25.12 16.87
C PHE A 26 3.31 -25.56 16.42
N VAL A 27 3.07 -26.86 16.47
CA VAL A 27 1.80 -27.54 16.21
C VAL A 27 0.69 -27.13 17.18
N SER A 28 -0.57 -27.16 16.75
CA SER A 28 -1.72 -27.49 17.60
C SER A 28 -2.94 -27.87 16.76
N ASP A 29 -3.35 -29.14 16.89
CA ASP A 29 -4.69 -29.61 16.60
C ASP A 29 -5.49 -29.56 17.92
N ALA A 30 -6.71 -29.02 17.89
CA ALA A 30 -7.73 -29.32 18.89
C ALA A 30 -9.12 -28.94 18.35
N THR A 31 -9.93 -29.97 18.16
CA THR A 31 -11.38 -29.93 17.92
C THR A 31 -12.12 -29.62 19.22
N ALA A 32 -13.10 -28.70 19.20
CA ALA A 32 -14.35 -28.81 19.97
C ALA A 32 -15.38 -27.74 19.55
N SER A 33 -16.62 -28.23 19.40
CA SER A 33 -17.86 -27.51 19.10
C SER A 33 -18.40 -26.75 20.32
N GLY A 34 -19.09 -25.62 20.11
CA GLY A 34 -19.84 -24.93 21.17
C GLY A 34 -20.48 -23.61 20.72
N THR A 35 -21.79 -23.55 20.80
CA THR A 35 -22.72 -22.52 20.29
C THR A 35 -22.80 -21.25 21.16
N ALA A 36 -22.89 -20.10 20.48
CA ALA A 36 -23.61 -18.86 20.80
C ALA A 36 -23.56 -18.25 22.23
N THR A 37 -23.04 -17.01 22.34
CA THR A 37 -23.84 -15.77 22.52
C THR A 37 -22.91 -14.56 22.65
N ALA A 38 -23.33 -13.44 22.06
CA ALA A 38 -22.58 -12.20 21.98
C ALA A 38 -22.29 -11.62 23.38
N SER A 39 -21.05 -11.18 23.57
CA SER A 39 -20.71 -10.14 24.53
C SER A 39 -19.68 -9.23 23.86
N PHE A 40 -20.03 -7.95 23.82
CA PHE A 40 -19.26 -6.87 23.25
C PHE A 40 -17.93 -6.74 24.02
N SER A 41 -16.88 -7.37 23.50
CA SER A 41 -15.54 -7.03 23.93
C SER A 41 -15.18 -5.70 23.29
N SER A 42 -15.56 -4.62 23.98
CA SER A 42 -14.95 -3.29 23.82
C SER A 42 -13.44 -3.50 23.69
N CYS A 43 -12.87 -3.16 22.54
CA CYS A 43 -11.43 -3.21 22.40
C CYS A 43 -10.86 -2.29 23.48
N GLY A 44 -10.09 -2.89 24.39
CA GLY A 44 -9.55 -2.21 25.55
C GLY A 44 -8.98 -0.86 25.15
N SER A 45 -9.31 0.15 25.94
CA SER A 45 -8.61 1.44 25.97
C SER A 45 -7.12 1.14 26.08
N TRP A 46 -6.39 1.33 24.99
CA TRP A 46 -4.94 1.35 24.99
C TRP A 46 -4.57 2.77 25.36
N ASP A 47 -3.99 2.87 26.55
CA ASP A 47 -3.26 4.01 27.09
C ASP A 47 -2.81 5.00 26.00
N ALA A 48 -3.49 6.15 25.93
CA ALA A 48 -3.11 7.26 25.08
C ALA A 48 -1.82 7.86 25.62
N GLY A 49 -0.69 7.20 25.34
CA GLY A 49 0.63 7.80 25.50
C GLY A 49 0.74 9.03 24.59
N PRO A 50 1.39 10.11 25.04
CA PRO A 50 1.46 11.33 24.26
C PRO A 50 2.39 11.14 23.06
N GLY A 51 1.88 11.44 21.86
CA GLY A 51 2.71 11.97 20.78
C GLY A 51 3.12 11.05 19.63
N GLY A 52 2.19 10.27 19.08
CA GLY A 52 2.25 10.05 17.63
C GLY A 52 1.82 11.34 16.95
N ASN A 53 2.64 11.97 16.11
CA ASN A 53 2.27 13.14 15.29
C ASN A 53 1.25 12.75 14.20
N ASP A 54 0.10 12.25 14.63
CA ASP A 54 -1.02 11.93 13.76
C ASP A 54 -1.60 13.20 13.16
N GLU A 55 -1.49 14.33 13.85
CA GLU A 55 -1.96 15.68 13.48
C GLU A 55 -1.45 16.20 12.12
N LEU A 56 -0.46 15.54 11.52
CA LEU A 56 0.12 15.89 10.23
C LEU A 56 -0.04 14.79 9.18
N LYS A 57 -0.66 13.66 9.52
CA LYS A 57 -0.83 12.54 8.61
C LYS A 57 -1.95 12.83 7.62
N THR A 58 -1.65 12.60 6.35
CA THR A 58 -2.58 12.82 5.24
C THR A 58 -2.80 11.56 4.41
N THR A 59 -1.98 10.52 4.57
CA THR A 59 -2.12 9.27 3.81
C THR A 59 -2.80 8.18 4.63
N VAL A 60 -3.85 7.61 4.07
CA VAL A 60 -4.55 6.45 4.61
C VAL A 60 -4.35 5.21 3.74
N MET A 61 -4.45 4.05 4.37
CA MET A 61 -4.61 2.76 3.71
C MET A 61 -6.05 2.31 3.92
N MET A 62 -6.82 2.29 2.83
CA MET A 62 -8.17 1.73 2.81
C MET A 62 -8.04 0.23 2.56
N ARG A 63 -8.60 -0.61 3.42
CA ARG A 63 -8.46 -2.07 3.40
C ARG A 63 -9.82 -2.75 3.27
N ASN A 64 -9.78 -4.04 2.97
CA ASN A 64 -10.93 -4.90 2.72
C ASN A 64 -11.80 -4.42 1.54
N LEU A 65 -11.20 -3.78 0.54
CA LEU A 65 -11.91 -3.50 -0.71
C LEU A 65 -12.30 -4.83 -1.39
N PRO A 66 -13.46 -4.93 -2.05
CA PRO A 66 -13.77 -6.06 -2.91
C PRO A 66 -12.70 -6.19 -4.00
N ASN A 67 -12.24 -7.41 -4.28
CA ASN A 67 -11.07 -7.60 -5.14
C ASN A 67 -11.33 -7.21 -6.61
N ASP A 68 -12.60 -7.13 -6.99
CA ASP A 68 -13.03 -6.79 -8.35
C ASP A 68 -13.15 -5.26 -8.54
N TYR A 69 -12.82 -4.45 -7.52
CA TYR A 69 -12.75 -3.00 -7.69
C TYR A 69 -11.69 -2.63 -8.72
N THR A 70 -12.12 -1.84 -9.70
CA THR A 70 -11.20 -1.10 -10.56
C THR A 70 -10.85 0.24 -9.95
N ARG A 71 -9.83 0.88 -10.50
CA ARG A 71 -9.44 2.23 -10.07
C ARG A 71 -10.56 3.24 -10.38
N GLU A 72 -11.25 3.07 -11.51
CA GLU A 72 -12.36 3.92 -11.91
C GLU A 72 -13.56 3.79 -10.96
N MET A 73 -13.89 2.57 -10.51
CA MET A 73 -14.92 2.35 -9.49
C MET A 73 -14.54 2.99 -8.16
N LEU A 74 -13.26 2.90 -7.77
CA LEU A 74 -12.78 3.57 -6.57
C LEU A 74 -12.95 5.10 -6.69
N PHE A 75 -12.54 5.72 -7.81
CA PHE A 75 -12.73 7.16 -8.00
C PHE A 75 -14.20 7.57 -7.91
N LYS A 76 -15.07 6.82 -8.59
CA LYS A 76 -16.50 7.07 -8.56
C LYS A 76 -17.05 6.98 -7.13
N LEU A 77 -16.65 5.95 -6.37
CA LEU A 77 -17.04 5.80 -4.97
C LEU A 77 -16.58 7.00 -4.14
N LEU A 78 -15.30 7.39 -4.21
CA LEU A 78 -14.77 8.51 -3.43
C LEU A 78 -15.52 9.82 -3.74
N ASP A 79 -15.78 10.06 -5.02
CA ASP A 79 -16.47 11.28 -5.45
C ASP A 79 -17.95 11.27 -5.03
N GLN A 80 -18.64 10.13 -5.12
CA GLN A 80 -20.03 9.96 -4.68
C GLN A 80 -20.19 10.16 -3.17
N GLU A 81 -19.20 9.75 -2.40
CA GLU A 81 -19.15 9.92 -0.94
C GLU A 81 -18.63 11.30 -0.51
N GLY A 82 -18.47 12.25 -1.45
CA GLY A 82 -18.16 13.66 -1.14
C GLY A 82 -16.67 13.96 -0.91
N PHE A 83 -15.78 13.21 -1.55
CA PHE A 83 -14.32 13.44 -1.50
C PHE A 83 -13.73 13.94 -2.81
N ASN A 84 -14.55 14.35 -3.79
CA ASN A 84 -14.04 14.97 -5.01
C ASN A 84 -13.24 16.24 -4.66
N GLY A 85 -11.98 16.28 -5.08
CA GLY A 85 -11.07 17.40 -4.76
C GLY A 85 -10.42 17.33 -3.37
N CYS A 86 -10.73 16.32 -2.55
CA CYS A 86 -10.17 16.15 -1.21
C CYS A 86 -8.96 15.20 -1.16
N TYR A 87 -8.62 14.56 -2.29
CA TYR A 87 -7.46 13.70 -2.44
C TYR A 87 -6.55 14.17 -3.58
N ASP A 88 -5.24 13.97 -3.42
CA ASP A 88 -4.20 14.35 -4.38
C ASP A 88 -3.37 13.15 -4.88
N LEU A 89 -3.52 11.97 -4.27
CA LEU A 89 -2.95 10.72 -4.75
C LEU A 89 -3.86 9.53 -4.44
N VAL A 90 -4.03 8.65 -5.43
CA VAL A 90 -4.67 7.35 -5.26
C VAL A 90 -3.85 6.26 -5.94
N TYR A 91 -3.66 5.15 -5.24
CA TYR A 91 -3.07 3.94 -5.79
C TYR A 91 -3.83 2.69 -5.34
N LEU A 92 -4.36 1.95 -6.31
CA LEU A 92 -5.00 0.65 -6.11
C LEU A 92 -4.11 -0.45 -6.72
N PRO A 93 -3.34 -1.20 -5.91
CA PRO A 93 -2.55 -2.31 -6.39
C PRO A 93 -3.41 -3.47 -6.90
N ILE A 94 -3.08 -3.95 -8.09
CA ILE A 94 -3.77 -5.03 -8.78
C ILE A 94 -2.73 -6.02 -9.32
N ASP A 95 -3.03 -7.31 -9.28
CA ASP A 95 -2.24 -8.31 -10.01
C ASP A 95 -2.44 -8.12 -11.51
N TYR A 96 -1.37 -7.78 -12.24
CA TYR A 96 -1.45 -7.45 -13.66
C TYR A 96 -1.94 -8.62 -14.54
N HIS A 97 -1.86 -9.86 -14.05
CA HIS A 97 -2.22 -11.04 -14.81
C HIS A 97 -3.68 -11.44 -14.59
N SER A 98 -4.08 -11.62 -13.32
CA SER A 98 -5.46 -11.98 -12.99
C SER A 98 -6.42 -10.79 -13.03
N LYS A 99 -5.88 -9.56 -12.99
CA LYS A 99 -6.63 -8.30 -12.82
C LYS A 99 -7.42 -8.23 -11.52
N VAL A 100 -7.00 -8.99 -10.52
CA VAL A 100 -7.61 -9.04 -9.20
C VAL A 100 -6.87 -8.06 -8.27
N GLY A 101 -7.60 -7.18 -7.62
CA GLY A 101 -7.09 -6.24 -6.63
C GLY A 101 -6.58 -6.95 -5.38
N PHE A 102 -5.57 -6.37 -4.72
CA PHE A 102 -5.05 -6.91 -3.45
C PHE A 102 -5.91 -6.56 -2.23
N GLY A 103 -7.08 -5.94 -2.43
CA GLY A 103 -8.04 -5.62 -1.37
C GLY A 103 -7.65 -4.42 -0.52
N TYR A 104 -6.71 -3.60 -0.99
CA TYR A 104 -6.34 -2.35 -0.33
C TYR A 104 -5.98 -1.26 -1.35
N ALA A 105 -6.10 0.00 -0.94
CA ALA A 105 -5.65 1.16 -1.69
C ALA A 105 -4.92 2.15 -0.77
N PHE A 106 -3.98 2.90 -1.34
CA PHE A 106 -3.35 4.05 -0.68
C PHE A 106 -3.96 5.33 -1.22
N ILE A 107 -4.38 6.22 -0.31
CA ILE A 107 -5.03 7.48 -0.66
C ILE A 107 -4.34 8.56 0.17
N ASN A 108 -3.78 9.58 -0.50
CA ASN A 108 -3.34 10.80 0.17
C ASN A 108 -4.42 11.87 0.02
N LEU A 109 -4.80 12.45 1.16
CA LEU A 109 -5.76 13.54 1.25
C LEU A 109 -5.01 14.88 1.24
N VAL A 110 -5.70 15.93 0.81
CA VAL A 110 -5.10 17.27 0.64
C VAL A 110 -4.74 17.94 1.97
N SER A 111 -5.35 17.50 3.07
CA SER A 111 -5.07 17.99 4.43
C SER A 111 -5.29 16.87 5.46
N HIS A 112 -4.82 17.13 6.68
CA HIS A 112 -5.04 16.24 7.82
C HIS A 112 -6.54 16.11 8.14
N ASP A 113 -7.27 17.23 8.20
CA ASP A 113 -8.70 17.26 8.46
C ASP A 113 -9.50 16.40 7.46
N GLU A 114 -9.14 16.47 6.18
CA GLU A 114 -9.75 15.63 5.14
C GLU A 114 -9.40 14.15 5.32
N ALA A 115 -8.19 13.83 5.80
CA ALA A 115 -7.80 12.47 6.12
C ALA A 115 -8.56 11.91 7.32
N GLU A 116 -8.78 12.71 8.36
CA GLU A 116 -9.61 12.32 9.50
C GLU A 116 -11.07 12.12 9.09
N ARG A 117 -11.62 13.06 8.31
CA ARG A 117 -12.98 12.95 7.74
C ARG A 117 -13.12 11.69 6.90
N PHE A 118 -12.12 11.38 6.07
CA PHE A 118 -12.08 10.16 5.27
C PHE A 118 -12.10 8.91 6.14
N ARG A 119 -11.24 8.85 7.16
CA ARG A 119 -11.18 7.71 8.09
C ARG A 119 -12.49 7.50 8.82
N ALA A 120 -13.07 8.56 9.36
CA ALA A 120 -14.35 8.49 10.07
C ALA A 120 -15.49 8.02 9.16
N HIS A 121 -15.50 8.48 7.89
CA HIS A 121 -16.53 8.12 6.92
C HIS A 121 -16.44 6.68 6.42
N PHE A 122 -15.24 6.22 6.07
CA PHE A 122 -15.04 4.93 5.43
C PHE A 122 -14.77 3.78 6.40
N THR A 123 -14.57 4.05 7.69
CA THR A 123 -14.52 2.98 8.69
C THR A 123 -15.88 2.30 8.78
N ASP A 124 -15.89 0.97 8.74
CA ASP A 124 -17.10 0.13 8.71
C ASP A 124 -17.97 0.29 7.45
N PHE A 125 -17.44 0.95 6.42
CA PHE A 125 -18.15 1.11 5.15
C PHE A 125 -18.36 -0.23 4.43
N SER A 126 -19.58 -0.46 3.95
CA SER A 126 -19.96 -1.71 3.23
C SER A 126 -20.87 -1.47 2.03
N ASN A 127 -21.16 -0.21 1.68
CA ASN A 127 -22.02 0.14 0.55
C ASN A 127 -21.23 0.17 -0.77
N TRP A 128 -20.76 -1.00 -1.20
CA TRP A 128 -19.91 -1.12 -2.37
C TRP A 128 -20.70 -1.03 -3.69
N GLU A 129 -20.06 -0.50 -4.74
CA GLU A 129 -20.60 -0.54 -6.12
C GLU A 129 -20.81 -1.98 -6.65
N VAL A 130 -20.05 -2.95 -6.13
CA VAL A 130 -20.24 -4.39 -6.42
C VAL A 130 -20.80 -5.12 -5.22
N VAL A 131 -21.55 -6.19 -5.47
CA VAL A 131 -22.08 -7.05 -4.41
C VAL A 131 -20.93 -7.68 -3.62
N SER A 132 -20.79 -7.28 -2.36
CA SER A 132 -19.77 -7.80 -1.46
C SER A 132 -20.23 -7.73 0.00
N GLN A 133 -19.80 -8.70 0.81
CA GLN A 133 -20.03 -8.73 2.26
C GLN A 133 -18.85 -8.15 3.04
N LYS A 134 -17.83 -7.63 2.35
CA LYS A 134 -16.66 -7.05 3.01
C LYS A 134 -17.05 -5.75 3.73
N VAL A 135 -16.33 -5.47 4.82
CA VAL A 135 -16.46 -4.25 5.60
C VAL A 135 -15.12 -3.54 5.58
N CYS A 136 -15.13 -2.27 5.19
CA CYS A 136 -13.94 -1.46 5.03
C CYS A 136 -13.29 -1.16 6.37
N GLU A 137 -11.96 -1.19 6.37
CA GLU A 137 -11.13 -0.71 7.47
C GLU A 137 -10.22 0.39 6.92
N VAL A 138 -10.09 1.50 7.64
CA VAL A 138 -9.19 2.59 7.24
C VAL A 138 -8.18 2.86 8.36
N CYS A 139 -6.90 2.68 8.04
CA CYS A 139 -5.81 2.98 8.94
C CYS A 139 -4.84 3.99 8.34
N TRP A 140 -4.02 4.64 9.18
CA TRP A 140 -2.92 5.45 8.69
C TRP A 140 -1.94 4.58 7.90
N SER A 141 -1.47 5.07 6.76
CA SER A 141 -0.37 4.42 6.04
C SER A 141 0.89 4.42 6.93
N SER A 142 1.41 3.24 7.24
CA SER A 142 2.54 3.08 8.17
C SER A 142 3.91 3.27 7.50
N VAL A 143 3.99 3.09 6.19
CA VAL A 143 5.26 3.09 5.45
C VAL A 143 5.53 4.43 4.76
N LEU A 144 4.48 5.05 4.20
CA LEU A 144 4.60 6.30 3.43
C LEU A 144 3.51 7.28 3.90
N GLN A 145 3.90 8.51 4.20
CA GLN A 145 3.00 9.62 4.53
C GLN A 145 3.30 10.81 3.61
N GLY A 146 2.23 11.45 3.14
CA GLY A 146 2.27 12.57 2.21
C GLY A 146 2.41 12.16 0.74
N VAL A 147 1.88 13.00 -0.15
CA VAL A 147 1.95 12.82 -1.61
C VAL A 147 3.38 12.70 -2.11
N GLN A 148 4.31 13.53 -1.60
CA GLN A 148 5.70 13.55 -2.08
C GLN A 148 6.42 12.22 -1.82
N ALA A 149 6.21 11.61 -0.65
CA ALA A 149 6.79 10.30 -0.33
C ALA A 149 6.32 9.21 -1.31
N HIS A 150 5.05 9.26 -1.73
CA HIS A 150 4.50 8.34 -2.72
C HIS A 150 5.05 8.64 -4.12
N VAL A 151 5.16 9.91 -4.51
CA VAL A 151 5.80 10.31 -5.78
C VAL A 151 7.22 9.76 -5.86
N ASP A 152 8.03 9.98 -4.82
CA ASP A 152 9.42 9.51 -4.80
C ASP A 152 9.53 7.99 -4.81
N ARG A 153 8.60 7.30 -4.13
CA ARG A 153 8.50 5.84 -4.16
C ARG A 153 8.19 5.30 -5.55
N TYR A 154 7.18 5.85 -6.20
CA TYR A 154 6.60 5.23 -7.40
C TYR A 154 7.20 5.73 -8.70
N ARG A 155 7.71 6.97 -8.77
CA ARG A 155 8.22 7.56 -10.03
C ARG A 155 9.32 6.75 -10.70
N ASN A 156 10.08 5.96 -9.95
CA ASN A 156 11.14 5.07 -10.45
C ASN A 156 10.80 3.58 -10.30
N SER A 157 9.57 3.24 -9.91
CA SER A 157 9.12 1.86 -9.69
C SER A 157 8.68 1.21 -11.01
N PRO A 158 8.87 -0.11 -11.20
CA PRO A 158 8.40 -0.84 -12.37
C PRO A 158 6.92 -0.63 -12.73
N VAL A 159 6.06 -0.31 -11.75
CA VAL A 159 4.64 0.03 -12.00
C VAL A 159 4.46 1.21 -12.95
N MET A 160 5.40 2.17 -12.96
CA MET A 160 5.35 3.34 -13.83
C MET A 160 5.91 3.10 -15.24
N HIS A 161 6.42 1.89 -15.53
CA HIS A 161 6.95 1.55 -16.85
C HIS A 161 5.89 1.69 -17.95
N GLU A 162 6.30 2.04 -19.17
CA GLU A 162 5.40 2.26 -20.32
C GLU A 162 4.54 1.02 -20.66
N ALA A 163 5.10 -0.18 -20.52
CA ALA A 163 4.40 -1.45 -20.73
C ALA A 163 3.28 -1.74 -19.70
N VAL A 164 3.23 -1.01 -18.59
CA VAL A 164 2.14 -1.15 -17.61
C VAL A 164 0.97 -0.29 -18.06
N ARG A 165 -0.22 -0.90 -18.10
CA ARG A 165 -1.46 -0.20 -18.45
C ARG A 165 -1.73 0.91 -17.45
N ASP A 166 -2.27 2.01 -17.95
CA ASP A 166 -2.50 3.20 -17.14
C ASP A 166 -3.37 2.91 -15.91
N GLU A 167 -4.42 2.10 -16.04
CA GLU A 167 -5.36 1.70 -14.97
C GLU A 167 -4.70 1.07 -13.74
N PHE A 168 -3.47 0.57 -13.86
CA PHE A 168 -2.73 -0.05 -12.76
C PHE A 168 -1.72 0.89 -12.09
N LYS A 169 -1.58 2.13 -12.59
CA LYS A 169 -0.61 3.10 -12.09
C LYS A 169 -1.19 3.95 -10.95
N PRO A 170 -0.35 4.40 -10.00
CA PRO A 170 -0.74 5.48 -9.09
C PRO A 170 -1.10 6.74 -9.89
N VAL A 171 -2.05 7.50 -9.38
CA VAL A 171 -2.58 8.70 -10.02
C VAL A 171 -2.48 9.88 -9.07
N LEU A 172 -2.13 11.04 -9.62
CA LEU A 172 -2.12 12.31 -8.92
C LEU A 172 -3.31 13.17 -9.33
N PHE A 173 -3.75 14.02 -8.40
CA PHE A 173 -4.83 14.96 -8.61
C PHE A 173 -4.46 16.34 -8.07
N GLU A 174 -5.00 17.37 -8.72
CA GLU A 174 -4.94 18.75 -8.27
C GLU A 174 -6.33 19.36 -8.47
N ASN A 175 -6.95 19.86 -7.40
CA ASN A 175 -8.31 20.42 -7.43
C ASN A 175 -9.34 19.49 -8.09
N GLY A 176 -9.30 18.20 -7.74
CA GLY A 176 -10.22 17.17 -8.26
C GLY A 176 -9.96 16.75 -9.71
N LYS A 177 -8.91 17.28 -10.36
CA LYS A 177 -8.54 16.93 -11.73
C LYS A 177 -7.28 16.09 -11.74
N ARG A 178 -7.29 15.03 -12.55
CA ARG A 178 -6.12 14.18 -12.75
C ARG A 178 -4.98 14.98 -13.38
N VAL A 179 -3.78 14.88 -12.81
CA VAL A 179 -2.55 15.48 -13.33
C VAL A 179 -1.52 14.41 -13.71
N PRO A 180 -0.57 14.71 -14.64
CA PRO A 180 0.48 13.78 -15.00
C PRO A 180 1.36 13.42 -13.79
N PHE A 181 1.70 12.14 -13.67
CA PHE A 181 2.69 11.71 -12.68
C PHE A 181 4.09 12.20 -13.11
N PRO A 182 4.91 12.75 -12.20
CA PRO A 182 6.27 13.18 -12.52
C PRO A 182 7.08 12.07 -13.19
N GLY A 183 7.75 12.41 -14.29
CA GLY A 183 8.54 11.45 -15.04
C GLY A 183 9.66 10.79 -14.22
N PRO A 184 10.14 9.60 -14.65
CA PRO A 184 11.25 8.93 -13.99
C PRO A 184 12.52 9.78 -13.96
N THR A 185 13.25 9.70 -12.85
CA THR A 185 14.63 10.22 -12.75
C THR A 185 15.68 9.19 -13.19
N LYS A 186 15.26 7.94 -13.39
CA LYS A 186 16.12 6.78 -13.69
C LYS A 186 15.41 5.89 -14.69
N SER A 187 16.17 5.14 -15.49
CA SER A 187 15.58 4.12 -16.35
C SER A 187 14.84 3.08 -15.50
N ILE A 188 13.56 2.89 -15.79
CA ILE A 188 12.72 1.90 -15.13
C ILE A 188 12.75 0.62 -15.97
N ARG A 189 12.83 -0.54 -15.32
CA ARG A 189 12.70 -1.84 -16.00
C ARG A 189 11.23 -2.29 -16.02
N ALA A 190 10.83 -2.96 -17.10
CA ALA A 190 9.51 -3.58 -17.18
C ALA A 190 9.27 -4.53 -15.99
N PRO A 191 8.03 -4.57 -15.43
CA PRO A 191 7.70 -5.54 -14.39
C PRO A 191 7.98 -6.96 -14.84
N ARG A 192 8.56 -7.76 -13.95
CA ARG A 192 8.79 -9.18 -14.21
C ARG A 192 7.44 -9.89 -14.30
N ALA A 193 7.17 -10.54 -15.43
CA ALA A 193 6.07 -11.49 -15.51
C ALA A 193 6.32 -12.58 -14.47
N ARG A 194 5.41 -12.72 -13.50
CA ARG A 194 5.50 -13.79 -12.52
C ARG A 194 5.35 -15.11 -13.28
N ARG A 195 6.40 -15.94 -13.29
CA ARG A 195 6.35 -17.27 -13.92
C ARG A 195 5.23 -18.04 -13.21
N ARG A 196 4.26 -18.56 -13.97
CA ARG A 196 3.33 -19.55 -13.44
C ARG A 196 4.12 -20.84 -13.30
N ASP A 197 4.38 -21.27 -12.07
CA ASP A 197 4.78 -22.64 -11.83
C ASP A 197 3.56 -23.51 -12.14
N SER A 198 3.57 -24.15 -13.29
CA SER A 198 2.56 -25.15 -13.67
C SER A 198 2.62 -26.27 -12.64
N LYS A 199 1.54 -26.47 -11.89
CA LYS A 199 1.34 -27.66 -11.06
C LYS A 199 0.54 -28.69 -11.84
#